data_AF-A0A9W6YZG6-F1
#
_entry.id   AF-A0A9W6YZG6-F1
#
_cell.length_a   1.000
_cell.length_b   1.000
_cell.length_c   1.000
_cell.angle_alpha   90.00
_cell.angle_beta   90.00
_cell.angle_gamma   90.00
#
_symmetry.space_group_name_H-M   'P 1'
#
loop_
_entity.id
_entity.type
_entity.pdbx_description
1 polymer ?
#
loop_
_entity_poly.entity_id
_entity_poly.type
_entity_poly.pdbx_seq_one_letter_code
_entity_poly.pdbx_strand_id
1 'polypeptide(L)'
;MTNGIPPPPKAKGDDDLEHGYDDNATLVNGTSQASNLTYNRQARTLDGSTIVDGQDNTKLEGNLASFDFGEGVKNELSQARVSQDAYNHNRISIDRLINTAGQMIKDLQRENNERPIYYPTDIVDGSSDPKLNSSKSRMALIRQTSVSEKKIEKAPVHEDGYTFELLRISLKIGPGSAGVSQSLDKSAMSQLLNEKFNHISRHLGSIKDRVDDTSSKVLVTGDLNSGKSAFCNALLKRNVMPEDQQPCTNVFCEIIDASYNNDKEEVHAIPIGKTYNKKDERTYEVYKLEELEDLVYESEKYSLLQVYVIDNRPAARSLLKNGVIDVKLIDAPGLNLDSYHTTQVFSRQEEIDLVVFVVNAENHFTLSGREFLSSASNDKSLMFIVVNKFDNIKNKKRCQRSIMDQINSLSPDIHENAGEFVHFVSSKDVLDKIPDGGDGPGGNDDPDNRDYSSPEFDHLEGSLRNYLLEKRSVSKLLPAKNYLIKFYSDVLELSKINLNIYEKEHSQKTNELNDINPSFEKLRNASGDISEKINKIIETTSSEVYDHAKMFISHTIDNVDEIELGIPFNGYASIQDFAYKTQTRLQQLPTLEPSVMKF
;
A
#
# COMPACT_ATOMS: atom_id res chain seq x y z
N MET A 1 38.63 -36.22 44.46
CA MET A 1 38.42 -34.84 43.96
C MET A 1 37.22 -34.89 43.04
N THR A 2 36.08 -34.45 43.57
CA THR A 2 34.75 -34.50 42.97
C THR A 2 34.55 -33.28 42.08
N ASN A 3 34.41 -33.48 40.76
CA ASN A 3 34.08 -32.40 39.82
C ASN A 3 32.56 -32.23 39.75
N GLY A 4 32.07 -31.15 40.36
CA GLY A 4 30.68 -30.70 40.30
C GLY A 4 30.41 -29.90 39.03
N ILE A 5 29.35 -30.28 38.35
CA ILE A 5 28.74 -29.58 37.20
C ILE A 5 27.97 -28.36 37.73
N PRO A 6 28.11 -27.15 37.16
CA PRO A 6 27.33 -25.99 37.59
C PRO A 6 25.89 -26.05 37.04
N PRO A 7 24.88 -25.54 37.78
CA PRO A 7 23.49 -25.57 37.35
C PRO A 7 23.16 -24.45 36.34
N PRO A 8 22.09 -24.62 35.52
CA PRO A 8 21.68 -23.64 34.52
C PRO A 8 21.02 -22.40 35.15
N PRO A 9 21.08 -21.22 34.50
CA PRO A 9 20.50 -20.00 35.04
C PRO A 9 18.97 -20.02 34.97
N LYS A 10 18.35 -19.52 36.05
CA LYS A 10 16.90 -19.42 36.24
C LYS A 10 16.26 -18.42 35.27
N ALA A 11 15.14 -18.82 34.67
CA ALA A 11 14.23 -17.95 33.96
C ALA A 11 13.71 -16.84 34.89
N LYS A 12 13.87 -15.58 34.48
CA LYS A 12 13.13 -14.44 35.03
C LYS A 12 11.90 -14.24 34.16
N GLY A 13 10.76 -14.06 34.83
CA GLY A 13 9.44 -13.93 34.24
C GLY A 13 9.28 -12.68 33.37
N ASP A 14 8.44 -12.84 32.37
CA ASP A 14 7.85 -11.80 31.54
C ASP A 14 6.83 -11.02 32.36
N ASP A 15 7.24 -9.87 32.88
CA ASP A 15 6.37 -8.79 33.33
C ASP A 15 7.21 -7.52 33.12
N ASP A 16 6.95 -6.79 32.02
CA ASP A 16 7.29 -5.39 31.75
C ASP A 16 7.48 -5.14 30.23
N LEU A 17 6.39 -5.11 29.47
CA LEU A 17 6.35 -4.54 28.11
C LEU A 17 5.03 -3.76 27.89
N GLU A 18 4.79 -2.73 28.70
CA GLU A 18 3.99 -1.57 28.27
C GLU A 18 4.97 -0.42 28.00
N HIS A 19 5.57 -0.42 26.81
CA HIS A 19 6.20 0.78 26.28
C HIS A 19 5.23 1.41 25.28
N GLY A 20 4.60 2.51 25.71
CA GLY A 20 3.95 3.45 24.81
C GLY A 20 4.97 3.92 23.78
N TYR A 21 4.66 3.70 22.50
CA TYR A 21 5.45 4.22 21.40
C TYR A 21 5.36 5.74 21.42
N ASP A 22 6.47 6.40 21.76
CA ASP A 22 6.62 7.84 21.59
C ASP A 22 6.80 8.14 20.10
N ASP A 23 5.72 8.54 19.43
CA ASP A 23 5.71 8.93 18.02
C ASP A 23 6.66 10.10 17.70
N ASN A 24 7.15 10.82 18.72
CA ASN A 24 8.07 11.95 18.54
C ASN A 24 9.54 11.54 18.40
N ALA A 25 9.91 10.28 18.67
CA ALA A 25 11.31 9.85 18.58
C ALA A 25 11.87 9.85 17.13
N THR A 26 10.98 9.98 16.13
CA THR A 26 11.35 10.08 14.71
C THR A 26 11.30 11.53 14.19
N LEU A 27 10.88 12.48 15.02
CA LEU A 27 10.87 13.90 14.71
C LEU A 27 12.19 14.51 15.17
N VAL A 28 12.86 15.23 14.26
CA VAL A 28 14.06 16.00 14.59
C VAL A 28 13.65 17.14 15.53
N ASN A 29 13.71 16.92 16.84
CA ASN A 29 13.71 18.01 17.80
C ASN A 29 15.04 18.74 17.65
N GLY A 30 14.98 20.05 17.40
CA GLY A 30 16.09 20.94 17.02
C GLY A 30 17.19 21.17 18.07
N THR A 31 17.61 20.15 18.81
CA THR A 31 18.67 20.22 19.82
C THR A 31 19.85 19.27 19.59
N SER A 32 19.93 18.62 18.43
CA SER A 32 21.10 17.81 18.07
C SER A 32 22.28 18.72 17.67
N GLN A 33 23.14 19.08 18.63
CA GLN A 33 24.45 19.67 18.32
C GLN A 33 25.27 18.68 17.49
N ALA A 34 25.61 19.10 16.26
CA ALA A 34 26.43 18.34 15.33
C ALA A 34 27.81 18.05 15.94
N SER A 35 28.08 16.79 16.29
CA SER A 35 29.43 16.33 16.61
C SER A 35 30.09 15.79 15.33
N ASN A 36 30.98 16.62 14.78
CA ASN A 36 32.07 16.29 13.86
C ASN A 36 31.72 15.70 12.48
N LEU A 37 31.50 16.59 11.50
CA LEU A 37 31.75 16.29 10.08
C LEU A 37 33.26 16.41 9.79
N THR A 38 33.92 15.27 9.55
CA THR A 38 35.34 15.22 9.17
C THR A 38 35.51 15.60 7.70
N TYR A 39 36.09 16.78 7.45
CA TYR A 39 36.41 17.28 6.11
C TYR A 39 37.73 16.64 5.61
N ASN A 40 37.66 15.74 4.62
CA ASN A 40 38.87 15.19 4.01
C ASN A 40 39.33 16.07 2.84
N ARG A 41 40.48 16.74 3.00
CA ARG A 41 40.95 17.85 2.14
C ARG A 41 41.52 17.43 0.77
N GLN A 42 41.63 16.14 0.48
CA GLN A 42 42.39 15.65 -0.68
C GLN A 42 41.55 15.21 -1.90
N ALA A 43 40.23 15.06 -1.76
CA ALA A 43 39.34 14.76 -2.89
C ALA A 43 38.28 15.85 -2.98
N ARG A 44 38.36 16.73 -3.99
CA ARG A 44 37.33 17.73 -4.31
C ARG A 44 36.10 17.08 -4.98
N THR A 45 35.57 16.02 -4.38
CA THR A 45 34.38 15.30 -4.83
C THR A 45 33.67 14.73 -3.60
N LEU A 46 32.45 15.19 -3.34
CA LEU A 46 31.53 14.52 -2.42
C LEU A 46 30.64 13.64 -3.30
N ASP A 47 30.91 12.33 -3.30
CA ASP A 47 30.13 11.35 -4.05
C ASP A 47 28.76 11.17 -3.38
N GLY A 48 27.76 11.89 -3.90
CA GLY A 48 26.35 11.69 -3.64
C GLY A 48 25.64 11.27 -4.94
N SER A 49 26.22 10.33 -5.68
CA SER A 49 25.64 9.83 -6.93
C SER A 49 24.42 8.95 -6.61
N THR A 50 23.24 9.50 -6.90
CA THR A 50 21.98 8.77 -7.07
C THR A 50 22.12 7.80 -8.24
N ILE A 51 22.03 6.49 -7.96
CA ILE A 51 21.82 5.46 -8.98
C ILE A 51 20.53 4.74 -8.64
N VAL A 52 19.42 5.20 -9.21
CA VAL A 52 18.30 4.34 -9.63
C VAL A 52 17.73 4.95 -10.91
N ASP A 53 17.69 4.13 -11.96
CA ASP A 53 17.18 4.32 -13.32
C ASP A 53 17.81 5.39 -14.20
N GLY A 54 18.67 4.90 -15.11
CA GLY A 54 19.32 5.69 -16.14
C GLY A 54 18.33 6.28 -17.13
N GLN A 55 18.14 7.60 -17.04
CA GLN A 55 18.19 8.59 -18.11
C GLN A 55 17.75 9.95 -17.54
N ASP A 56 18.72 10.71 -17.02
CA ASP A 56 19.00 12.10 -17.41
C ASP A 56 20.11 12.64 -16.51
N ASN A 57 21.29 12.83 -17.10
CA ASN A 57 22.45 13.44 -16.47
C ASN A 57 22.27 14.98 -16.49
N THR A 58 21.48 15.53 -15.59
CA THR A 58 21.66 16.95 -15.21
C THR A 58 22.66 17.00 -14.07
N LYS A 59 23.95 17.04 -14.44
CA LYS A 59 25.01 17.46 -13.52
C LYS A 59 24.72 18.89 -13.08
N LEU A 60 24.21 19.06 -11.87
CA LEU A 60 24.22 20.35 -11.18
C LEU A 60 25.64 20.61 -10.63
N GLU A 61 26.60 20.83 -11.53
CA GLU A 61 27.84 21.55 -11.21
C GLU A 61 27.54 23.05 -11.18
N GLY A 62 26.77 23.48 -10.19
CA GLY A 62 26.65 24.89 -9.84
C GLY A 62 27.82 25.27 -8.93
N ASN A 63 28.78 26.03 -9.45
CA ASN A 63 29.85 26.69 -8.70
C ASN A 63 29.28 27.69 -7.67
N LEU A 64 28.73 27.20 -6.56
CA LEU A 64 28.23 28.01 -5.44
C LEU A 64 29.34 28.56 -4.53
N ALA A 65 30.60 28.28 -4.84
CA ALA A 65 31.75 28.77 -4.07
C ALA A 65 32.07 30.26 -4.30
N SER A 66 31.25 30.99 -5.07
CA SER A 66 31.54 32.38 -5.49
C SER A 66 30.59 33.45 -4.96
N PHE A 67 29.55 33.09 -4.20
CA PHE A 67 28.62 34.07 -3.61
C PHE A 67 28.79 34.13 -2.09
N ASP A 68 29.15 35.31 -1.58
CA ASP A 68 29.37 35.57 -0.15
C ASP A 68 28.03 35.71 0.59
N PHE A 69 27.34 34.59 0.79
CA PHE A 69 26.14 34.56 1.62
C PHE A 69 26.51 34.65 3.11
N GLY A 70 25.76 35.46 3.87
CA GLY A 70 25.91 35.61 5.32
C GLY A 70 25.76 34.27 6.08
N GLU A 71 26.40 34.19 7.25
CA GLU A 71 26.54 32.96 8.06
C GLU A 71 25.18 32.32 8.44
N GLY A 72 24.12 33.12 8.59
CA GLY A 72 22.75 32.65 8.85
C GLY A 72 22.12 31.83 7.70
N VAL A 73 22.27 32.31 6.45
CA VAL A 73 21.70 31.63 5.26
C VAL A 73 22.40 30.29 5.00
N LYS A 74 23.71 30.21 5.29
CA LYS A 74 24.47 28.96 5.18
C LYS A 74 24.00 27.90 6.18
N ASN A 75 23.68 28.31 7.41
CA ASN A 75 23.14 27.42 8.45
C ASN A 75 21.74 26.90 8.08
N GLU A 76 20.83 27.76 7.63
CA GLU A 76 19.48 27.35 7.18
C GLU A 76 19.53 26.36 6.00
N LEU A 77 20.36 26.64 4.99
CA LEU A 77 20.56 25.72 3.86
C LEU A 77 21.14 24.37 4.31
N SER A 78 22.04 24.36 5.29
CA SER A 78 22.58 23.10 5.83
C SER A 78 21.53 22.28 6.58
N GLN A 79 20.67 22.93 7.36
CA GLN A 79 19.57 22.27 8.09
C GLN A 79 18.53 21.72 7.11
N ALA A 80 18.19 22.49 6.07
CA ALA A 80 17.30 22.05 5.00
C ALA A 80 17.83 20.79 4.30
N ARG A 81 19.14 20.72 4.03
CA ARG A 81 19.79 19.53 3.45
C ARG A 81 19.71 18.31 4.38
N VAL A 82 19.97 18.48 5.67
CA VAL A 82 19.86 17.38 6.64
C VAL A 82 18.42 16.88 6.75
N SER A 83 17.44 17.79 6.78
CA SER A 83 16.01 17.42 6.76
C SER A 83 15.65 16.65 5.49
N GLN A 84 16.17 17.09 4.33
CA GLN A 84 15.96 16.43 3.05
C GLN A 84 16.59 15.03 2.99
N ASP A 85 17.79 14.85 3.54
CA ASP A 85 18.44 13.54 3.63
C ASP A 85 17.64 12.58 4.52
N ALA A 86 17.16 13.06 5.67
CA ALA A 86 16.29 12.29 6.56
C ALA A 86 14.95 11.92 5.87
N TYR A 87 14.35 12.87 5.14
CA TYR A 87 13.16 12.61 4.34
C TYR A 87 13.40 11.53 3.28
N ASN A 88 14.48 11.62 2.52
CA ASN A 88 14.84 10.64 1.50
C ASN A 88 15.08 9.25 2.09
N HIS A 89 15.76 9.17 3.25
CA HIS A 89 15.97 7.91 3.95
C HIS A 89 14.65 7.26 4.39
N ASN A 90 13.75 8.05 4.97
CA ASN A 90 12.42 7.59 5.40
C ASN A 90 11.56 7.18 4.21
N ARG A 91 11.61 7.95 3.10
CA ARG A 91 10.92 7.65 1.84
C ARG A 91 11.33 6.30 1.29
N ILE A 92 12.65 6.06 1.15
CA ILE A 92 13.19 4.78 0.66
C ILE A 92 12.78 3.62 1.58
N SER A 93 12.78 3.84 2.90
CA SER A 93 12.36 2.83 3.87
C SER A 93 10.88 2.48 3.73
N ILE A 94 10.01 3.48 3.59
CA ILE A 94 8.58 3.29 3.36
C ILE A 94 8.32 2.62 2.00
N ASP A 95 9.01 3.03 0.94
CA ASP A 95 8.87 2.39 -0.37
C ASP A 95 9.21 0.88 -0.30
N ARG A 96 10.29 0.51 0.38
CA ARG A 96 10.62 -0.91 0.63
C ARG A 96 9.52 -1.65 1.39
N LEU A 97 8.92 -1.01 2.40
CA LEU A 97 7.81 -1.58 3.16
C LEU A 97 6.55 -1.73 2.28
N ILE A 98 6.22 -0.76 1.43
CA ILE A 98 5.10 -0.85 0.49
C ILE A 98 5.29 -2.02 -0.47
N ASN A 99 6.50 -2.15 -1.05
CA ASN A 99 6.82 -3.28 -1.93
C ASN A 99 6.73 -4.63 -1.21
N THR A 100 7.18 -4.69 0.05
CA THR A 100 7.07 -5.89 0.89
C THR A 100 5.61 -6.22 1.21
N ALA A 101 4.80 -5.23 1.57
CA ALA A 101 3.37 -5.39 1.81
C ALA A 101 2.64 -5.88 0.55
N GLY A 102 2.96 -5.32 -0.62
CA GLY A 102 2.43 -5.76 -1.91
C GLY A 102 2.80 -7.22 -2.22
N GLN A 103 4.01 -7.65 -1.88
CA GLN A 103 4.41 -9.05 -2.03
C GLN A 103 3.67 -9.97 -1.04
N MET A 104 3.52 -9.57 0.22
CA MET A 104 2.74 -10.31 1.22
C MET A 104 1.29 -10.50 0.79
N ILE A 105 0.65 -9.48 0.20
CA ILE A 105 -0.72 -9.61 -0.33
C ILE A 105 -0.78 -10.66 -1.43
N LYS A 106 0.18 -10.67 -2.36
CA LYS A 106 0.24 -11.69 -3.43
C LYS A 106 0.42 -13.09 -2.86
N ASP A 107 1.26 -13.24 -1.83
CA ASP A 107 1.49 -14.52 -1.17
C ASP A 107 0.23 -14.97 -0.40
N LEU A 108 -0.46 -14.06 0.31
CA LEU A 108 -1.75 -14.34 0.97
C LEU A 108 -2.84 -14.70 -0.03
N GLN A 109 -2.90 -14.04 -1.20
CA GLN A 109 -3.83 -14.39 -2.26
C GLN A 109 -3.55 -15.78 -2.83
N ARG A 110 -2.28 -16.13 -3.07
CA ARG A 110 -1.89 -17.48 -3.51
C ARG A 110 -2.31 -18.52 -2.47
N GLU A 111 -1.98 -18.29 -1.20
CA GLU A 111 -2.38 -19.19 -0.12
C GLU A 111 -3.90 -19.32 -0.07
N ASN A 112 -4.65 -18.22 -0.07
CA ASN A 112 -6.11 -18.24 0.00
C ASN A 112 -6.80 -18.94 -1.19
N ASN A 113 -6.15 -18.99 -2.35
CA ASN A 113 -6.62 -19.71 -3.54
C ASN A 113 -6.33 -21.21 -3.46
N GLU A 114 -5.19 -21.61 -2.90
CA GLU A 114 -4.82 -23.02 -2.72
C GLU A 114 -5.52 -23.62 -1.48
N ARG A 115 -5.59 -22.85 -0.41
CA ARG A 115 -6.10 -23.19 0.92
C ARG A 115 -6.84 -21.97 1.50
N PRO A 116 -8.19 -22.01 1.55
CA PRO A 116 -8.98 -20.90 2.06
C PRO A 116 -8.50 -20.44 3.44
N ILE A 117 -8.05 -19.19 3.52
CA ILE A 117 -7.62 -18.58 4.78
C ILE A 117 -8.84 -18.48 5.69
N TYR A 118 -8.68 -18.91 6.94
CA TYR A 118 -9.72 -18.74 7.93
C TYR A 118 -9.83 -17.26 8.32
N TYR A 119 -11.02 -16.71 8.15
CA TYR A 119 -11.36 -15.36 8.55
C TYR A 119 -12.39 -15.40 9.69
N PRO A 120 -12.15 -14.73 10.84
CA PRO A 120 -13.11 -14.70 11.94
C PRO A 120 -14.42 -14.00 11.52
N THR A 121 -15.55 -14.62 11.81
CA THR A 121 -16.88 -14.03 11.57
C THR A 121 -17.40 -13.20 12.74
N ASP A 122 -16.77 -13.33 13.91
CA ASP A 122 -17.13 -12.62 15.15
C ASP A 122 -16.26 -11.37 15.32
N ILE A 123 -16.47 -10.36 14.46
CA ILE A 123 -15.79 -9.07 14.54
C ILE A 123 -16.61 -8.15 15.43
N VAL A 124 -16.00 -7.59 16.46
CA VAL A 124 -16.67 -6.66 17.38
C VAL A 124 -16.73 -5.26 16.75
N ASP A 125 -17.94 -4.73 16.61
CA ASP A 125 -18.18 -3.36 16.15
C ASP A 125 -17.80 -2.36 17.25
N GLY A 126 -16.61 -1.76 17.16
CA GLY A 126 -16.17 -0.68 18.05
C GLY A 126 -17.05 0.58 18.04
N SER A 127 -18.01 0.68 17.11
CA SER A 127 -19.00 1.77 17.02
C SER A 127 -20.39 1.39 17.55
N SER A 128 -20.65 0.12 17.87
CA SER A 128 -21.95 -0.30 18.40
C SER A 128 -21.83 -0.47 19.91
N ASP A 129 -22.21 0.56 20.65
CA ASP A 129 -22.35 0.50 22.10
C ASP A 129 -23.36 -0.62 22.45
N PRO A 130 -22.95 -1.75 23.07
CA PRO A 130 -23.83 -2.91 23.28
C PRO A 130 -25.02 -2.60 24.21
N LYS A 131 -24.97 -1.44 24.88
CA LYS A 131 -26.08 -0.89 25.66
C LYS A 131 -27.29 -0.48 24.83
N LEU A 132 -27.15 -0.19 23.53
CA LEU A 132 -28.27 0.27 22.70
C LEU A 132 -29.11 -0.85 22.09
N ASN A 133 -28.59 -2.08 21.98
CA ASN A 133 -29.27 -3.20 21.32
C ASN A 133 -29.88 -4.25 22.28
N SER A 134 -29.82 -4.04 23.60
CA SER A 134 -30.46 -4.97 24.53
C SER A 134 -32.00 -4.81 24.53
N SER A 135 -32.74 -5.91 24.66
CA SER A 135 -34.21 -5.89 24.82
C SER A 135 -34.66 -5.01 26.00
N LYS A 136 -33.82 -4.90 27.04
CA LYS A 136 -34.03 -3.99 28.18
C LYS A 136 -33.89 -2.51 27.83
N SER A 137 -32.98 -2.13 26.92
CA SER A 137 -32.81 -0.73 26.50
C SER A 137 -33.92 -0.26 25.55
N ARG A 138 -34.48 -1.14 24.72
CA ARG A 138 -35.73 -0.85 23.98
C ARG A 138 -36.93 -0.64 24.92
N MET A 139 -37.03 -1.44 25.98
CA MET A 139 -38.06 -1.26 27.02
C MET A 139 -37.85 0.00 27.88
N ALA A 140 -36.60 0.44 28.06
CA ALA A 140 -36.25 1.69 28.74
C ALA A 140 -36.53 2.93 27.89
N LEU A 141 -36.31 2.89 26.56
CA LEU A 141 -36.67 4.01 25.67
C LEU A 141 -38.19 4.25 25.61
N ILE A 142 -38.99 3.21 25.82
CA ILE A 142 -40.46 3.29 25.86
C ILE A 142 -40.97 3.80 27.22
N ARG A 143 -40.11 3.82 28.25
CA ARG A 143 -40.45 4.27 29.61
C ARG A 143 -39.46 5.34 30.08
N GLN A 144 -39.86 6.61 29.94
CA GLN A 144 -39.29 7.84 30.55
C GLN A 144 -38.14 8.47 29.72
N THR A 145 -38.09 9.76 29.34
CA THR A 145 -38.50 11.04 29.97
C THR A 145 -38.31 11.08 31.48
N SER A 146 -37.05 11.08 31.94
CA SER A 146 -36.51 11.92 33.03
C SER A 146 -35.17 11.41 33.59
N VAL A 147 -34.13 12.25 33.48
CA VAL A 147 -33.06 12.58 34.46
C VAL A 147 -32.50 11.47 35.37
N SER A 148 -31.20 11.16 35.21
CA SER A 148 -30.11 11.31 36.21
C SER A 148 -28.99 10.28 36.06
N GLU A 149 -27.76 10.79 36.12
CA GLU A 149 -26.47 10.09 36.18
C GLU A 149 -26.34 9.16 37.39
N LYS A 150 -25.65 8.02 37.20
CA LYS A 150 -24.82 7.40 38.25
C LYS A 150 -23.79 6.43 37.66
N LYS A 151 -22.52 6.65 38.04
CA LYS A 151 -21.37 5.75 37.90
C LYS A 151 -21.68 4.37 38.51
N ILE A 152 -21.41 3.30 37.77
CA ILE A 152 -21.30 1.94 38.31
C ILE A 152 -20.08 1.26 37.67
N GLU A 153 -19.34 0.57 38.53
CA GLU A 153 -18.02 -0.04 38.37
C GLU A 153 -17.95 -1.12 37.27
N LYS A 154 -16.76 -1.24 36.65
CA LYS A 154 -16.41 -2.26 35.65
C LYS A 154 -16.29 -3.64 36.33
N ALA A 155 -17.10 -4.60 35.88
CA ALA A 155 -16.77 -6.03 36.01
C ALA A 155 -15.98 -6.46 34.75
N PRO A 156 -15.01 -7.38 34.86
CA PRO A 156 -14.22 -7.82 33.71
C PRO A 156 -15.09 -8.75 32.85
N VAL A 157 -15.40 -8.32 31.63
CA VAL A 157 -15.97 -9.18 30.60
C VAL A 157 -14.79 -9.67 29.76
N HIS A 158 -14.61 -10.99 29.71
CA HIS A 158 -13.78 -11.63 28.69
C HIS A 158 -14.48 -11.44 27.34
N GLU A 159 -13.99 -10.49 26.52
CA GLU A 159 -14.42 -10.26 25.13
C GLU A 159 -13.23 -10.54 24.21
N ASP A 160 -13.05 -11.79 23.79
CA ASP A 160 -12.11 -12.15 22.73
C ASP A 160 -12.75 -11.84 21.36
N GLY A 161 -12.91 -10.55 21.07
CA GLY A 161 -13.33 -10.05 19.75
C GLY A 161 -12.13 -9.63 18.92
N TYR A 162 -12.02 -10.12 17.68
CA TYR A 162 -10.96 -9.69 16.77
C TYR A 162 -11.31 -8.33 16.15
N THR A 163 -10.32 -7.45 16.01
CA THR A 163 -10.53 -6.07 15.53
C THR A 163 -9.63 -5.77 14.34
N PHE A 164 -10.14 -6.04 13.13
CA PHE A 164 -9.47 -5.61 11.90
C PHE A 164 -9.86 -4.18 11.51
N GLU A 165 -8.88 -3.36 11.12
CA GLU A 165 -9.15 -2.02 10.59
C GLU A 165 -9.31 -2.02 9.06
N LEU A 166 -8.32 -2.58 8.35
CA LEU A 166 -8.25 -2.61 6.88
C LEU A 166 -8.82 -3.90 6.29
N LEU A 167 -8.50 -5.05 6.90
CA LEU A 167 -8.99 -6.36 6.47
C LEU A 167 -10.42 -6.64 6.91
N ARG A 168 -11.15 -5.63 7.39
CA ARG A 168 -12.56 -5.77 7.78
C ARG A 168 -13.47 -6.06 6.59
N ILE A 169 -14.18 -7.18 6.66
CA ILE A 169 -15.21 -7.58 5.70
C ILE A 169 -16.58 -7.19 6.28
N SER A 170 -17.10 -6.04 5.87
CA SER A 170 -18.46 -5.61 6.23
C SER A 170 -19.48 -6.32 5.34
N LEU A 171 -20.08 -7.38 5.84
CA LEU A 171 -21.23 -8.02 5.20
C LEU A 171 -22.48 -7.18 5.53
N LYS A 172 -23.02 -6.45 4.57
CA LYS A 172 -24.35 -5.82 4.71
C LYS A 172 -25.42 -6.90 4.68
N ILE A 173 -25.60 -7.58 5.80
CA ILE A 173 -26.66 -8.56 6.00
C ILE A 173 -27.91 -7.78 6.44
N GLY A 174 -29.01 -7.93 5.70
CA GLY A 174 -30.27 -7.23 5.99
C GLY A 174 -30.82 -7.52 7.39
N PRO A 175 -31.71 -6.66 7.92
CA PRO A 175 -32.25 -6.80 9.28
C PRO A 175 -33.18 -8.02 9.35
N GLY A 176 -32.61 -9.18 9.69
CA GLY A 176 -33.34 -10.45 9.79
C GLY A 176 -32.47 -11.71 9.90
N SER A 177 -31.16 -11.60 9.67
CA SER A 177 -30.26 -12.77 9.55
C SER A 177 -29.06 -12.70 10.50
N ALA A 178 -29.31 -12.49 11.78
CA ALA A 178 -28.30 -12.58 12.84
C ALA A 178 -27.65 -13.98 12.98
N GLY A 179 -28.10 -14.98 12.22
CA GLY A 179 -27.55 -16.34 12.18
C GLY A 179 -26.85 -16.73 10.87
N VAL A 180 -26.76 -15.84 9.87
CA VAL A 180 -26.12 -16.17 8.57
C VAL A 180 -24.60 -15.98 8.60
N SER A 181 -24.07 -15.23 9.56
CA SER A 181 -22.62 -15.03 9.73
C SER A 181 -21.86 -16.34 10.02
N GLN A 182 -22.49 -17.32 10.66
CA GLN A 182 -21.87 -18.62 10.99
C GLN A 182 -21.97 -19.66 9.86
N SER A 183 -22.67 -19.36 8.76
CA SER A 183 -22.91 -20.32 7.67
C SER A 183 -22.43 -19.85 6.30
N LEU A 184 -21.56 -18.84 6.24
CA LEU A 184 -20.91 -18.48 4.98
C LEU A 184 -19.86 -19.55 4.68
N ASP A 185 -19.99 -20.17 3.50
CA ASP A 185 -19.09 -21.23 3.06
C ASP A 185 -17.64 -20.72 3.04
N LYS A 186 -16.67 -21.60 3.36
CA LYS A 186 -15.24 -21.28 3.34
C LYS A 186 -14.82 -20.71 1.98
N SER A 187 -15.45 -21.17 0.91
CA SER A 187 -15.26 -20.68 -0.46
C SER A 187 -15.71 -19.22 -0.66
N ALA A 188 -16.85 -18.83 -0.09
CA ALA A 188 -17.40 -17.48 -0.20
C ALA A 188 -16.57 -16.48 0.60
N MET A 189 -16.11 -16.86 1.79
CA MET A 189 -15.18 -16.04 2.59
C MET A 189 -13.85 -15.82 1.89
N SER A 190 -13.29 -16.87 1.27
CA SER A 190 -12.07 -16.77 0.48
C SER A 190 -12.22 -15.76 -0.67
N GLN A 191 -13.35 -15.78 -1.39
CA GLN A 191 -13.60 -14.81 -2.47
C GLN A 191 -13.68 -13.36 -1.94
N LEU A 192 -14.41 -13.12 -0.85
CA LEU A 192 -14.52 -11.79 -0.25
C LEU A 192 -13.18 -11.27 0.26
N LEU A 193 -12.37 -12.14 0.85
CA LEU A 193 -11.02 -11.80 1.30
C LEU A 193 -10.12 -11.43 0.11
N ASN A 194 -10.21 -12.17 -1.00
CA ASN A 194 -9.48 -11.84 -2.23
C ASN A 194 -9.88 -10.48 -2.82
N GLU A 195 -11.18 -10.14 -2.80
CA GLU A 195 -11.64 -8.81 -3.21
C GLU A 195 -11.06 -7.70 -2.32
N LYS A 196 -10.97 -7.94 -1.01
CA LYS A 196 -10.32 -7.02 -0.07
C LYS A 196 -8.83 -6.88 -0.32
N PHE A 197 -8.12 -7.98 -0.54
CA PHE A 197 -6.71 -7.96 -0.93
C PHE A 197 -6.47 -7.15 -2.21
N ASN A 198 -7.34 -7.30 -3.22
CA ASN A 198 -7.26 -6.50 -4.44
C ASN A 198 -7.51 -5.00 -4.16
N HIS A 199 -8.45 -4.66 -3.28
CA HIS A 199 -8.68 -3.28 -2.88
C HIS A 199 -7.46 -2.67 -2.18
N ILE A 200 -6.88 -3.39 -1.21
CA ILE A 200 -5.66 -2.95 -0.50
C ILE A 200 -4.50 -2.83 -1.47
N SER A 201 -4.33 -3.78 -2.40
CA SER A 201 -3.25 -3.73 -3.40
C SER A 201 -3.36 -2.51 -4.33
N ARG A 202 -4.57 -2.10 -4.72
CA ARG A 202 -4.76 -0.88 -5.53
C ARG A 202 -4.41 0.37 -4.74
N HIS A 203 -4.82 0.43 -3.48
CA HIS A 203 -4.52 1.57 -2.60
C HIS A 203 -3.03 1.65 -2.22
N LEU A 204 -2.36 0.52 -1.98
CA LEU A 204 -0.90 0.49 -1.85
C LEU A 204 -0.20 1.01 -3.11
N GLY A 205 -0.78 0.77 -4.29
CA GLY A 205 -0.34 1.36 -5.55
C GLY A 205 -0.42 2.89 -5.53
N SER A 206 -1.56 3.47 -5.13
CA SER A 206 -1.69 4.94 -5.06
C SER A 206 -0.76 5.56 -4.01
N ILE A 207 -0.59 4.91 -2.86
CA ILE A 207 0.38 5.34 -1.84
C ILE A 207 1.80 5.28 -2.41
N LYS A 208 2.15 4.24 -3.17
CA LYS A 208 3.46 4.12 -3.82
C LYS A 208 3.71 5.27 -4.79
N ASP A 209 2.77 5.52 -5.70
CA ASP A 209 2.88 6.61 -6.68
C ASP A 209 3.11 7.96 -5.98
N ARG A 210 2.42 8.19 -4.86
CA ARG A 210 2.63 9.39 -4.03
C ARG A 210 4.01 9.46 -3.39
N VAL A 211 4.49 8.36 -2.81
CA VAL A 211 5.79 8.29 -2.13
C VAL A 211 6.92 8.47 -3.15
N ASP A 212 6.74 7.98 -4.37
CA ASP A 212 7.68 8.13 -5.48
C ASP A 212 7.71 9.56 -6.04
N ASP A 213 6.59 10.31 -5.99
CA ASP A 213 6.57 11.72 -6.38
C ASP A 213 7.43 12.58 -5.44
N THR A 214 8.55 13.09 -5.97
CA THR A 214 9.48 13.95 -5.23
C THR A 214 9.09 15.43 -5.22
N SER A 215 8.03 15.82 -5.92
CA SER A 215 7.48 17.18 -5.86
C SER A 215 6.51 17.34 -4.70
N SER A 216 6.39 18.55 -4.16
CA SER A 216 5.38 18.91 -3.16
C SER A 216 4.30 19.74 -3.84
N LYS A 217 3.05 19.30 -3.78
CA LYS A 217 1.93 20.04 -4.38
C LYS A 217 1.23 20.90 -3.35
N VAL A 218 1.17 22.20 -3.61
CA VAL A 218 0.52 23.20 -2.75
C VAL A 218 -0.74 23.68 -3.45
N LEU A 219 -1.90 23.36 -2.87
CA LEU A 219 -3.21 23.79 -3.36
C LEU A 219 -3.59 25.14 -2.74
N VAL A 220 -3.75 26.16 -3.58
CA VAL A 220 -4.31 27.46 -3.21
C VAL A 220 -5.80 27.45 -3.53
N THR A 221 -6.64 27.62 -2.50
CA THR A 221 -8.10 27.57 -2.62
C THR A 221 -8.74 28.63 -1.73
N GLY A 222 -10.05 28.85 -1.87
CA GLY A 222 -10.79 29.86 -1.14
C GLY A 222 -11.95 30.44 -1.95
N ASP A 223 -12.73 31.30 -1.29
CA ASP A 223 -13.94 31.87 -1.86
C ASP A 223 -13.67 32.69 -3.13
N LEU A 224 -14.72 32.89 -3.93
CA LEU A 224 -14.66 33.81 -5.07
C LEU A 224 -14.19 35.20 -4.61
N ASN A 225 -13.33 35.83 -5.40
CA ASN A 225 -12.77 37.16 -5.15
C ASN A 225 -11.98 37.33 -3.83
N SER A 226 -11.48 36.23 -3.24
CA SER A 226 -10.55 36.28 -2.10
C SER A 226 -9.13 36.72 -2.47
N GLY A 227 -8.82 36.81 -3.76
CA GLY A 227 -7.49 37.18 -4.27
C GLY A 227 -6.53 36.00 -4.34
N LYS A 228 -7.00 34.81 -4.74
CA LYS A 228 -6.17 33.60 -4.91
C LYS A 228 -5.12 33.74 -5.99
N SER A 229 -5.52 34.18 -7.18
CA SER A 229 -4.62 34.37 -8.32
C SER A 229 -3.61 35.49 -8.04
N ALA A 230 -4.05 36.60 -7.44
CA ALA A 230 -3.17 37.66 -6.93
C ALA A 230 -2.19 37.16 -5.84
N PHE A 231 -2.64 36.25 -4.98
CA PHE A 231 -1.78 35.61 -3.99
C PHE A 231 -0.73 34.71 -4.66
N CYS A 232 -1.10 33.92 -5.67
CA CYS A 232 -0.16 33.12 -6.45
C CYS A 232 0.87 34.00 -7.15
N ASN A 233 0.43 35.08 -7.81
CA ASN A 233 1.32 36.05 -8.44
C ASN A 233 2.27 36.69 -7.42
N ALA A 234 1.79 37.02 -6.22
CA ALA A 234 2.63 37.57 -5.15
C ALA A 234 3.67 36.55 -4.63
N LEU A 235 3.32 35.26 -4.56
CA LEU A 235 4.27 34.18 -4.22
C LEU A 235 5.34 34.00 -5.29
N LEU A 236 4.97 34.16 -6.56
CA LEU A 236 5.88 34.10 -7.70
C LEU A 236 6.67 35.40 -7.91
N LYS A 237 6.25 36.50 -7.27
CA LYS A 237 6.74 37.87 -7.49
C LYS A 237 6.71 38.24 -8.99
N ARG A 238 5.67 37.77 -9.70
CA ARG A 238 5.42 38.02 -11.12
C ARG A 238 3.93 37.91 -11.40
N ASN A 239 3.43 38.74 -12.31
CA ASN A 239 2.06 38.66 -12.78
C ASN A 239 1.97 37.60 -13.90
N VAL A 240 1.49 36.40 -13.56
CA VAL A 240 1.35 35.27 -14.49
C VAL A 240 -0.11 34.83 -14.58
N MET A 241 -0.75 34.64 -13.44
CA MET A 241 -2.15 34.24 -13.35
C MET A 241 -3.04 35.46 -13.64
N PRO A 242 -4.12 35.30 -14.43
CA PRO A 242 -5.03 36.40 -14.71
C PRO A 242 -5.73 36.89 -13.44
N GLU A 243 -5.91 38.20 -13.32
CA GLU A 243 -6.60 38.88 -12.21
C GLU A 243 -7.77 39.70 -12.75
N ASP A 244 -9.01 39.26 -12.52
CA ASP A 244 -10.24 39.97 -12.87
C ASP A 244 -11.22 40.04 -11.67
N GLN A 245 -12.21 40.92 -11.75
CA GLN A 245 -13.30 41.08 -10.77
C GLN A 245 -14.40 40.02 -10.94
N GLN A 246 -14.51 39.43 -12.14
CA GLN A 246 -15.34 38.26 -12.39
C GLN A 246 -14.59 36.99 -11.98
N PRO A 247 -15.26 35.86 -11.68
CA PRO A 247 -14.59 34.58 -11.40
C PRO A 247 -13.59 34.21 -12.50
N CYS A 248 -12.30 34.43 -12.26
CA CYS A 248 -11.27 34.29 -13.29
C CYS A 248 -10.84 32.83 -13.49
N THR A 249 -10.94 32.03 -12.43
CA THR A 249 -10.45 30.65 -12.41
C THR A 249 -11.61 29.66 -12.49
N ASN A 250 -11.88 29.11 -13.69
CA ASN A 250 -12.84 28.02 -13.89
C ASN A 250 -12.14 26.67 -14.13
N VAL A 251 -10.89 26.69 -14.61
CA VAL A 251 -10.02 25.52 -14.80
C VAL A 251 -8.90 25.56 -13.75
N PHE A 252 -8.49 24.39 -13.24
CA PHE A 252 -7.33 24.30 -12.35
C PHE A 252 -6.05 24.66 -13.12
N CYS A 253 -5.17 25.45 -12.48
CA CYS A 253 -3.87 25.81 -13.05
C CYS A 253 -2.76 25.30 -12.12
N GLU A 254 -1.93 24.38 -12.62
CA GLU A 254 -0.75 23.88 -11.92
C GLU A 254 0.49 24.59 -12.46
N ILE A 255 1.09 25.44 -11.64
CA ILE A 255 2.25 26.25 -11.93
C ILE A 255 3.51 25.49 -11.53
N ILE A 256 4.42 25.32 -12.50
CA ILE A 256 5.63 24.52 -12.40
C ILE A 256 6.82 25.33 -12.92
N ASP A 257 8.00 25.09 -12.36
CA ASP A 257 9.23 25.68 -12.88
C ASP A 257 9.53 25.20 -14.31
N ALA A 258 9.88 26.13 -15.20
CA ALA A 258 10.13 25.87 -16.61
C ALA A 258 11.36 24.97 -16.86
N SER A 259 12.24 24.75 -15.88
CA SER A 259 13.33 23.75 -16.03
C SER A 259 12.80 22.34 -16.27
N TYR A 260 11.59 22.05 -15.77
CA TYR A 260 10.86 20.82 -16.09
C TYR A 260 10.34 20.78 -17.53
N ASN A 261 10.55 21.83 -18.32
CA ASN A 261 10.16 21.96 -19.71
C ASN A 261 11.24 22.56 -20.61
N ASN A 262 12.51 22.16 -20.39
CA ASN A 262 13.65 22.65 -21.17
C ASN A 262 13.79 24.19 -21.12
N ASP A 263 13.48 24.78 -19.96
CA ASP A 263 13.50 26.23 -19.70
C ASP A 263 12.57 27.02 -20.64
N LYS A 264 11.49 26.42 -21.12
CA LYS A 264 10.47 27.08 -21.95
C LYS A 264 9.23 27.45 -21.14
N GLU A 265 8.84 28.71 -21.25
CA GLU A 265 7.56 29.20 -20.73
C GLU A 265 6.44 28.94 -21.74
N GLU A 266 5.51 28.07 -21.38
CA GLU A 266 4.34 27.73 -22.16
C GLU A 266 3.27 27.09 -21.28
N VAL A 267 2.04 27.03 -21.77
CA VAL A 267 0.91 26.41 -21.10
C VAL A 267 0.56 25.13 -21.83
N HIS A 268 0.56 24.01 -21.12
CA HIS A 268 0.00 22.75 -21.64
C HIS A 268 -1.44 22.61 -21.15
N ALA A 269 -2.39 22.80 -22.05
CA ALA A 269 -3.81 22.64 -21.76
C ALA A 269 -4.23 21.18 -21.97
N ILE A 270 -4.79 20.54 -20.94
CA ILE A 270 -5.12 19.11 -20.94
C ILE A 270 -6.61 18.95 -21.24
N PRO A 271 -6.99 18.35 -22.39
CA PRO A 271 -8.39 18.13 -22.73
C PRO A 271 -9.08 17.19 -21.73
N ILE A 272 -10.36 17.43 -21.48
CA ILE A 272 -11.17 16.60 -20.57
C ILE A 272 -11.10 15.12 -20.98
N GLY A 273 -10.82 14.24 -20.01
CA GLY A 273 -10.74 12.79 -20.20
C GLY A 273 -9.36 12.27 -20.62
N LYS A 274 -8.35 13.14 -20.77
CA LYS A 274 -6.95 12.73 -20.98
C LYS A 274 -6.13 12.88 -19.70
N THR A 275 -5.17 11.96 -19.51
CA THR A 275 -4.17 12.04 -18.43
C THR A 275 -2.91 12.69 -18.97
N TYR A 276 -2.43 13.75 -18.32
CA TYR A 276 -1.24 14.47 -18.75
C TYR A 276 0.00 13.58 -18.74
N ASN A 277 0.70 13.55 -19.86
CA ASN A 277 2.02 12.95 -19.96
C ASN A 277 2.90 13.82 -20.86
N LYS A 278 3.89 14.50 -20.28
CA LYS A 278 4.83 15.34 -21.03
C LYS A 278 5.54 14.61 -22.18
N LYS A 279 5.75 13.29 -22.06
CA LYS A 279 6.38 12.49 -23.12
C LYS A 279 5.43 12.14 -24.28
N ASP A 280 4.13 12.33 -24.09
CA ASP A 280 3.10 12.08 -25.10
C ASP A 280 2.33 13.36 -25.41
N GLU A 281 2.76 14.05 -26.47
CA GLU A 281 2.17 15.29 -26.99
C GLU A 281 0.68 15.14 -27.38
N ARG A 282 0.14 13.92 -27.48
CA ARG A 282 -1.29 13.70 -27.73
C ARG A 282 -2.15 13.99 -26.51
N THR A 283 -1.53 14.07 -25.33
CA THR A 283 -2.24 14.25 -24.04
C THR A 283 -2.54 15.70 -23.72
N TYR A 284 -1.94 16.67 -24.43
CA TYR A 284 -2.10 18.11 -24.19
C TYR A 284 -2.03 18.94 -25.48
N GLU A 285 -2.47 20.19 -25.39
CA GLU A 285 -2.33 21.23 -26.41
C GLU A 285 -1.40 22.33 -25.86
N VAL A 286 -0.47 22.83 -26.68
CA VAL A 286 0.53 23.82 -26.25
C VAL A 286 0.09 25.23 -26.65
N TYR A 287 0.15 26.15 -25.69
CA TYR A 287 -0.20 27.56 -25.83
C TYR A 287 0.89 28.45 -25.25
N LYS A 288 0.93 29.71 -25.68
CA LYS A 288 1.83 30.69 -25.07
C LYS A 288 1.28 31.17 -23.73
N LEU A 289 2.17 31.75 -22.91
CA LEU A 289 1.78 32.24 -21.59
C LEU A 289 0.75 33.38 -21.66
N GLU A 290 0.80 34.21 -22.70
CA GLU A 290 -0.17 35.31 -22.87
C GLU A 290 -1.59 34.80 -23.16
N GLU A 291 -1.74 33.60 -23.70
CA GLU A 291 -3.03 32.98 -23.98
C GLU A 291 -3.68 32.38 -22.73
N LEU A 292 -2.96 32.35 -21.60
CA LEU A 292 -3.47 31.81 -20.34
C LEU A 292 -4.76 32.51 -19.91
N GLU A 293 -4.85 33.83 -20.08
CA GLU A 293 -6.02 34.63 -19.68
C GLU A 293 -7.32 34.11 -20.28
N ASP A 294 -7.30 33.70 -21.55
CA ASP A 294 -8.47 33.14 -22.24
C ASP A 294 -8.71 31.67 -21.84
N LEU A 295 -7.64 30.88 -21.70
CA LEU A 295 -7.72 29.44 -21.41
C LEU A 295 -8.35 29.11 -20.06
N VAL A 296 -8.20 29.98 -19.05
CA VAL A 296 -8.73 29.72 -17.72
C VAL A 296 -10.28 29.69 -17.71
N TYR A 297 -10.93 30.27 -18.71
CA TYR A 297 -12.39 30.25 -18.88
C TYR A 297 -12.92 29.01 -19.63
N GLU A 298 -12.04 28.24 -20.29
CA GLU A 298 -12.38 27.11 -21.17
C GLU A 298 -12.60 25.78 -20.40
N SER A 299 -13.42 25.81 -19.34
CA SER A 299 -13.68 24.65 -18.48
C SER A 299 -14.53 23.55 -19.11
N GLU A 300 -15.17 23.84 -20.24
CA GLU A 300 -15.87 22.84 -21.05
C GLU A 300 -14.90 22.03 -21.93
N LYS A 301 -13.69 22.54 -22.19
CA LYS A 301 -12.70 21.90 -23.07
C LYS A 301 -11.55 21.28 -22.28
N TYR A 302 -11.07 21.96 -21.24
CA TYR A 302 -9.89 21.56 -20.50
C TYR A 302 -10.19 21.23 -19.03
N SER A 303 -9.55 20.19 -18.52
CA SER A 303 -9.66 19.80 -17.11
C SER A 303 -8.56 20.41 -16.23
N LEU A 304 -7.39 20.69 -16.81
CA LEU A 304 -6.21 21.17 -16.09
C LEU A 304 -5.29 21.93 -17.06
N LEU A 305 -4.69 23.02 -16.61
CA LEU A 305 -3.66 23.76 -17.32
C LEU A 305 -2.33 23.59 -16.57
N GLN A 306 -1.30 23.08 -17.22
CA GLN A 306 0.07 23.09 -16.68
C GLN A 306 0.77 24.34 -17.18
N VAL A 307 1.14 25.23 -16.27
CA VAL A 307 1.74 26.53 -16.59
C VAL A 307 3.22 26.47 -16.24
N TYR A 308 4.09 26.45 -17.25
CA TYR A 308 5.53 26.48 -17.05
C TYR A 308 6.04 27.92 -16.97
N VAL A 309 6.68 28.26 -15.86
CA VAL A 309 7.17 29.62 -15.56
C VAL A 309 8.61 29.56 -15.11
N ILE A 310 9.43 30.49 -15.59
CA ILE A 310 10.79 30.70 -15.11
C ILE A 310 10.73 31.57 -13.84
N ASP A 311 11.18 31.02 -12.73
CA ASP A 311 11.45 31.80 -11.52
C ASP A 311 12.91 32.28 -11.52
N ASN A 312 13.11 33.56 -11.86
CA ASN A 312 14.43 34.18 -11.95
C ASN A 312 15.06 34.48 -10.58
N ARG A 313 14.39 34.16 -9.47
CA ARG A 313 14.92 34.41 -8.12
C ARG A 313 16.01 33.39 -7.76
N PRO A 314 16.97 33.75 -6.89
CA PRO A 314 17.92 32.78 -6.35
C PRO A 314 17.20 31.62 -5.66
N ALA A 315 17.80 30.43 -5.69
CA ALA A 315 17.19 29.25 -5.07
C ALA A 315 16.87 29.44 -3.57
N ALA A 316 17.66 30.26 -2.86
CA ALA A 316 17.37 30.60 -1.46
C ALA A 316 16.13 31.49 -1.27
N ARG A 317 15.47 31.97 -2.33
CA ARG A 317 14.28 32.84 -2.27
C ARG A 317 13.12 32.37 -3.14
N SER A 318 13.33 31.45 -4.07
CA SER A 318 12.24 30.89 -4.87
C SER A 318 11.50 29.80 -4.09
N LEU A 319 10.16 29.85 -4.12
CA LEU A 319 9.33 28.76 -3.60
C LEU A 319 9.31 27.56 -4.56
N LEU A 320 9.24 27.81 -5.88
CA LEU A 320 9.21 26.77 -6.91
C LEU A 320 10.54 26.02 -7.01
N LYS A 321 11.65 26.76 -6.94
CA LYS A 321 13.02 26.27 -7.14
C LYS A 321 13.87 26.59 -5.92
N ASN A 322 13.68 25.87 -4.82
CA ASN A 322 14.50 26.12 -3.62
C ASN A 322 15.83 25.33 -3.57
N GLY A 323 16.12 24.56 -4.64
CA GLY A 323 17.35 23.79 -4.79
C GLY A 323 17.44 22.54 -3.90
N VAL A 324 16.41 22.28 -3.08
CA VAL A 324 16.33 21.15 -2.15
C VAL A 324 15.08 20.31 -2.42
N ILE A 325 13.94 20.97 -2.67
CA ILE A 325 12.66 20.37 -3.01
C ILE A 325 12.03 21.09 -4.20
N ASP A 326 11.25 20.35 -4.98
CA ASP A 326 10.45 20.90 -6.07
C ASP A 326 9.04 21.17 -5.56
N VAL A 327 8.53 22.38 -5.79
CA VAL A 327 7.19 22.77 -5.38
C VAL A 327 6.35 23.07 -6.62
N LYS A 328 5.14 22.52 -6.67
CA LYS A 328 4.13 22.84 -7.66
C LYS A 328 3.00 23.59 -6.98
N LEU A 329 2.64 24.75 -7.52
CA LEU A 329 1.59 25.59 -6.97
C LEU A 329 0.31 25.40 -7.80
N ILE A 330 -0.81 25.09 -7.17
CA ILE A 330 -2.07 24.85 -7.86
C ILE A 330 -3.05 25.94 -7.49
N ASP A 331 -3.42 26.81 -8.43
CA ASP A 331 -4.53 27.75 -8.26
C ASP A 331 -5.84 27.04 -8.58
N ALA A 332 -6.73 26.96 -7.58
CA ALA A 332 -8.02 26.30 -7.70
C ALA A 332 -9.13 27.31 -8.07
N PRO A 333 -10.17 26.86 -8.79
CA PRO A 333 -11.36 27.66 -9.01
C PRO A 333 -11.99 28.08 -7.67
N GLY A 334 -12.49 29.32 -7.62
CA GLY A 334 -13.05 29.87 -6.39
C GLY A 334 -14.29 29.11 -5.94
N LEU A 335 -14.43 28.91 -4.62
CA LEU A 335 -15.51 28.12 -4.04
C LEU A 335 -16.86 28.80 -4.26
N ASN A 336 -17.74 28.15 -5.02
CA ASN A 336 -19.16 28.46 -5.18
C ASN A 336 -19.97 27.15 -5.13
N LEU A 337 -21.30 27.22 -5.31
CA LEU A 337 -22.17 26.04 -5.21
C LEU A 337 -21.80 24.93 -6.22
N ASP A 338 -21.27 25.30 -7.40
CA ASP A 338 -20.97 24.39 -8.50
C ASP A 338 -19.52 23.87 -8.46
N SER A 339 -18.58 24.64 -7.91
CA SER A 339 -17.15 24.31 -7.83
C SER A 339 -16.72 23.69 -6.49
N TYR A 340 -17.51 23.86 -5.43
CA TYR A 340 -17.21 23.38 -4.08
C TYR A 340 -16.86 21.89 -4.06
N HIS A 341 -17.71 21.05 -4.66
CA HIS A 341 -17.50 19.60 -4.65
C HIS A 341 -16.23 19.19 -5.40
N THR A 342 -15.94 19.83 -6.53
CA THR A 342 -14.75 19.53 -7.33
C THR A 342 -13.48 19.90 -6.58
N THR A 343 -13.41 21.11 -6.02
CA THR A 343 -12.24 21.56 -5.25
C THR A 343 -12.08 20.79 -3.94
N GLN A 344 -13.18 20.38 -3.29
CA GLN A 344 -13.15 19.52 -2.12
C GLN A 344 -12.56 18.14 -2.47
N VAL A 345 -13.06 17.48 -3.51
CA VAL A 345 -12.54 16.18 -3.96
C VAL A 345 -11.07 16.29 -4.38
N PHE A 346 -10.71 17.36 -5.08
CA PHE A 346 -9.32 17.62 -5.47
C PHE A 346 -8.41 17.83 -4.25
N SER A 347 -8.86 18.58 -3.24
CA SER A 347 -8.09 18.80 -2.02
C SER A 347 -7.83 17.53 -1.21
N ARG A 348 -8.73 16.54 -1.31
CA ARG A 348 -8.60 15.21 -0.68
C ARG A 348 -7.70 14.27 -1.44
N GLN A 349 -7.31 14.61 -2.68
CA GLN A 349 -6.36 13.80 -3.41
C GLN A 349 -5.06 13.69 -2.61
N GLU A 350 -4.56 12.47 -2.52
CA GLU A 350 -3.37 12.17 -1.74
C GLU A 350 -2.14 12.93 -2.27
N GLU A 351 -2.11 13.29 -3.56
CA GLU A 351 -1.00 14.03 -4.16
C GLU A 351 -0.83 15.46 -3.63
N ILE A 352 -1.87 16.04 -3.01
CA ILE A 352 -1.81 17.40 -2.47
C ILE A 352 -1.20 17.35 -1.05
N ASP A 353 -0.03 17.93 -0.87
CA ASP A 353 0.68 17.90 0.42
C ASP A 353 0.28 19.04 1.35
N LEU A 354 -0.06 20.20 0.78
CA LEU A 354 -0.43 21.39 1.54
C LEU A 354 -1.65 22.10 0.93
N VAL A 355 -2.54 22.58 1.80
CA VAL A 355 -3.68 23.42 1.41
C VAL A 355 -3.50 24.80 2.01
N VAL A 356 -3.57 25.83 1.16
CA VAL A 356 -3.56 27.24 1.52
C VAL A 356 -4.95 27.80 1.22
N PHE A 357 -5.69 28.12 2.28
CA PHE A 357 -7.03 28.67 2.21
C PHE A 357 -7.00 30.20 2.29
N VAL A 358 -7.27 30.87 1.18
CA VAL A 358 -7.25 32.32 1.04
C VAL A 358 -8.63 32.90 1.38
N VAL A 359 -8.65 33.77 2.39
CA VAL A 359 -9.85 34.44 2.92
C VAL A 359 -9.77 35.92 2.57
N ASN A 360 -10.87 36.50 2.09
CA ASN A 360 -10.97 37.96 2.01
C ASN A 360 -11.20 38.52 3.42
N ALA A 361 -10.30 39.39 3.89
CA ALA A 361 -10.42 40.05 5.19
C ALA A 361 -11.73 40.84 5.37
N GLU A 362 -12.34 41.34 4.28
CA GLU A 362 -13.57 42.11 4.30
C GLU A 362 -14.82 41.24 4.51
N ASN A 363 -14.87 40.07 3.87
CA ASN A 363 -16.10 39.28 3.71
C ASN A 363 -16.32 38.20 4.78
N HIS A 364 -15.33 37.95 5.66
CA HIS A 364 -15.33 36.83 6.62
C HIS A 364 -15.50 35.45 5.91
N PHE A 365 -15.51 34.33 6.64
CA PHE A 365 -15.69 33.01 6.03
C PHE A 365 -17.13 32.82 5.53
N THR A 366 -17.31 32.55 4.23
CA THR A 366 -18.61 32.17 3.66
C THR A 366 -19.06 30.79 4.15
N LEU A 367 -20.33 30.43 3.91
CA LEU A 367 -20.84 29.10 4.24
C LEU A 367 -20.06 27.99 3.51
N SER A 368 -19.85 28.15 2.19
CA SER A 368 -19.08 27.20 1.37
C SER A 368 -17.63 27.07 1.85
N GLY A 369 -16.99 28.19 2.23
CA GLY A 369 -15.64 28.16 2.81
C GLY A 369 -15.59 27.43 4.17
N ARG A 370 -16.61 27.60 5.02
CA ARG A 370 -16.72 26.88 6.30
C ARG A 370 -16.92 25.39 6.12
N GLU A 371 -17.80 24.99 5.21
CA GLU A 371 -18.03 23.58 4.87
C GLU A 371 -16.80 22.94 4.23
N PHE A 372 -16.05 23.69 3.43
CA PHE A 372 -14.77 23.24 2.87
C PHE A 372 -13.78 22.98 3.98
N LEU A 373 -13.57 23.96 4.87
CA LEU A 373 -12.62 23.86 5.97
C LEU A 373 -12.97 22.73 6.93
N SER A 374 -14.23 22.62 7.34
CA SER A 374 -14.69 21.56 8.25
C SER A 374 -14.56 20.17 7.65
N SER A 375 -14.72 20.04 6.32
CA SER A 375 -14.46 18.78 5.64
C SER A 375 -12.96 18.51 5.50
N ALA A 376 -12.19 19.48 5.04
CA ALA A 376 -10.78 19.31 4.72
C ALA A 376 -9.94 19.10 5.99
N SER A 377 -10.33 19.69 7.12
CA SER A 377 -9.68 19.52 8.42
C SER A 377 -9.76 18.09 8.96
N ASN A 378 -10.76 17.30 8.54
CA ASN A 378 -10.85 15.89 8.94
C ASN A 378 -9.84 15.01 8.18
N ASP A 379 -9.50 15.39 6.95
CA ASP A 379 -8.62 14.61 6.07
C ASP A 379 -7.16 15.08 6.18
N LYS A 380 -6.94 16.39 6.38
CA LYS A 380 -5.63 17.01 6.58
C LYS A 380 -5.64 17.82 7.87
N SER A 381 -4.84 17.37 8.84
CA SER A 381 -4.74 18.01 10.14
C SER A 381 -4.16 19.43 10.09
N LEU A 382 -3.41 19.78 9.05
CA LEU A 382 -2.66 21.05 8.97
C LEU A 382 -2.90 21.74 7.62
N MET A 383 -3.45 22.95 7.68
CA MET A 383 -3.74 23.82 6.53
C MET A 383 -3.32 25.25 6.86
N PHE A 384 -2.88 26.02 5.86
CA PHE A 384 -2.57 27.45 6.02
C PHE A 384 -3.81 28.29 5.74
N ILE A 385 -4.06 29.30 6.57
CA ILE A 385 -5.13 30.28 6.39
C ILE A 385 -4.48 31.64 6.09
N VAL A 386 -4.70 32.14 4.88
CA VAL A 386 -4.16 33.41 4.41
C VAL A 386 -5.29 34.42 4.31
N VAL A 387 -5.30 35.38 5.24
CA VAL A 387 -6.25 36.49 5.25
C VAL A 387 -5.69 37.61 4.38
N ASN A 388 -6.16 37.67 3.13
CA ASN A 388 -5.73 38.64 2.12
C ASN A 388 -6.57 39.92 2.15
N LYS A 389 -6.11 40.98 1.47
CA LYS A 389 -6.72 42.33 1.45
C LYS A 389 -6.76 42.99 2.82
N PHE A 390 -5.76 42.71 3.66
CA PHE A 390 -5.72 43.21 5.03
C PHE A 390 -5.39 44.72 5.12
N ASP A 391 -4.87 45.28 4.04
CA ASP A 391 -4.68 46.72 3.79
C ASP A 391 -6.01 47.50 3.83
N ASN A 392 -7.10 46.92 3.33
CA ASN A 392 -8.44 47.55 3.34
C ASN A 392 -9.08 47.63 4.73
N ILE A 393 -8.54 46.91 5.72
CA ILE A 393 -9.15 46.80 7.05
C ILE A 393 -8.73 47.96 7.95
N LYS A 394 -9.68 48.85 8.26
CA LYS A 394 -9.49 49.96 9.20
C LYS A 394 -9.17 49.51 10.63
N ASN A 395 -9.90 48.52 11.15
CA ASN A 395 -9.71 48.00 12.51
C ASN A 395 -9.12 46.59 12.48
N LYS A 396 -7.80 46.53 12.27
CA LYS A 396 -7.01 45.30 12.16
C LYS A 396 -7.21 44.35 13.35
N LYS A 397 -7.19 44.86 14.58
CA LYS A 397 -7.33 44.04 15.82
C LYS A 397 -8.70 43.36 15.92
N ARG A 398 -9.78 44.06 15.56
CA ARG A 398 -11.13 43.49 15.59
C ARG A 398 -11.29 42.39 14.53
N CYS A 399 -10.79 42.63 13.32
CA CYS A 399 -10.81 41.64 12.23
C CYS A 399 -10.04 40.38 12.63
N GLN A 400 -8.81 40.54 13.13
CA GLN A 400 -7.98 39.43 13.62
C GLN A 400 -8.72 38.58 14.67
N ARG A 401 -9.27 39.21 15.72
CA ARG A 401 -10.03 38.48 16.75
C ARG A 401 -11.23 37.73 16.16
N SER A 402 -12.01 38.37 15.29
CA SER A 402 -13.19 37.74 14.70
C SER A 402 -12.87 36.56 13.79
N ILE A 403 -11.74 36.59 13.08
CA ILE A 403 -11.29 35.48 12.25
C ILE A 403 -10.76 34.35 13.13
N MET A 404 -9.97 34.66 14.15
CA MET A 404 -9.46 33.68 15.11
C MET A 404 -10.59 32.93 15.84
N ASP A 405 -11.64 33.65 16.28
CA ASP A 405 -12.81 33.04 16.92
C ASP A 405 -13.54 32.06 15.96
N GLN A 406 -13.60 32.39 14.67
CA GLN A 406 -14.17 31.49 13.65
C GLN A 406 -13.27 30.28 13.40
N ILE A 407 -11.97 30.46 13.30
CA ILE A 407 -11.01 29.36 13.12
C ILE A 407 -11.10 28.40 14.29
N ASN A 408 -11.16 28.90 15.53
CA ASN A 408 -11.32 28.06 16.72
C ASN A 408 -12.56 27.16 16.67
N SER A 409 -13.65 27.64 16.06
CA SER A 409 -14.87 26.84 15.89
C SER A 409 -14.80 25.79 14.78
N LEU A 410 -13.93 26.00 13.77
CA LEU A 410 -13.82 25.15 12.59
C LEU A 410 -12.68 24.13 12.71
N SER A 411 -11.54 24.55 13.23
CA SER A 411 -10.33 23.75 13.41
C SER A 411 -9.55 24.23 14.65
N PRO A 412 -9.73 23.55 15.81
CA PRO A 412 -8.99 23.85 17.03
C PRO A 412 -7.48 23.73 16.87
N ASP A 413 -7.01 22.75 16.09
CA ASP A 413 -5.57 22.47 15.90
C ASP A 413 -4.84 23.62 15.18
N ILE A 414 -5.50 24.24 14.18
CA ILE A 414 -4.98 25.43 13.50
C ILE A 414 -4.98 26.63 14.45
N HIS A 415 -5.99 26.75 15.31
CA HIS A 415 -6.07 27.84 16.27
C HIS A 415 -4.97 27.76 17.34
N GLU A 416 -4.65 26.57 17.85
CA GLU A 416 -3.55 26.34 18.80
C GLU A 416 -2.20 26.76 18.20
N ASN A 417 -2.00 26.47 16.91
CA ASN A 417 -0.76 26.76 16.18
C ASN A 417 -0.86 28.01 15.29
N ALA A 418 -1.78 28.93 15.58
CA ALA A 418 -2.13 30.00 14.64
C ALA A 418 -0.98 30.95 14.27
N GLY A 419 0.06 31.06 15.10
CA GLY A 419 1.26 31.84 14.77
C GLY A 419 2.02 31.33 13.55
N GLU A 420 1.90 30.03 13.24
CA GLU A 420 2.55 29.40 12.08
C GLU A 420 1.59 29.22 10.90
N PHE A 421 0.29 29.07 11.14
CA PHE A 421 -0.67 28.70 10.09
C PHE A 421 -1.60 29.85 9.67
N VAL A 422 -1.73 30.93 10.44
CA VAL A 422 -2.65 32.03 10.14
C VAL A 422 -1.88 33.31 9.83
N HIS A 423 -1.98 33.79 8.60
CA HIS A 423 -1.23 34.94 8.14
C HIS A 423 -2.16 36.03 7.60
N PHE A 424 -1.88 37.28 7.98
CA PHE A 424 -2.60 38.46 7.50
C PHE A 424 -1.72 39.21 6.53
N VAL A 425 -2.12 39.27 5.26
CA VAL A 425 -1.27 39.78 4.17
C VAL A 425 -2.02 40.75 3.25
N SER A 426 -1.27 41.48 2.45
CA SER A 426 -1.76 42.20 1.27
C SER A 426 -0.96 41.73 0.05
N SER A 427 -1.55 40.85 -0.76
CA SER A 427 -0.91 40.40 -2.01
C SER A 427 -0.73 41.55 -3.00
N LYS A 428 -1.68 42.50 -3.03
CA LYS A 428 -1.63 43.63 -3.94
C LYS A 428 -0.45 44.56 -3.63
N ASP A 429 -0.19 44.84 -2.35
CA ASP A 429 0.96 45.67 -1.95
C ASP A 429 2.29 45.07 -2.38
N VAL A 430 2.38 43.74 -2.46
CA VAL A 430 3.57 43.03 -2.96
C VAL A 430 3.68 43.18 -4.47
N LEU A 431 2.56 43.05 -5.19
CA LEU A 431 2.52 43.15 -6.65
C LEU A 431 2.79 44.58 -7.14
N ASP A 432 2.21 45.59 -6.50
CA ASP A 432 2.38 47.01 -6.85
C ASP A 432 3.85 47.48 -6.68
N LYS A 433 4.64 46.77 -5.86
CA LYS A 433 6.07 47.02 -5.70
C LYS A 433 6.92 46.39 -6.81
N ILE A 434 6.37 45.45 -7.60
CA ILE A 434 7.06 44.84 -8.73
C ILE A 434 7.02 45.85 -9.89
N PRO A 435 8.17 46.26 -10.46
CA PRO A 435 8.16 47.17 -11.60
C PRO A 435 7.47 46.51 -12.81
N ASP A 436 6.50 47.20 -13.39
CA ASP A 436 5.90 46.87 -14.69
C ASP A 436 6.98 46.94 -15.79
N GLY A 437 7.55 45.78 -16.15
CA GLY A 437 8.51 45.73 -17.26
C GLY A 437 9.32 44.45 -17.29
N GLY A 438 8.94 43.56 -18.22
CA GLY A 438 9.81 42.48 -18.70
C GLY A 438 11.08 43.00 -19.39
N ASP A 439 12.07 42.11 -19.44
CA ASP A 439 13.22 42.08 -20.35
C ASP A 439 13.83 43.40 -20.85
N GLY A 440 14.92 43.79 -20.18
CA GLY A 440 15.93 44.67 -20.76
C GLY A 440 17.30 44.42 -20.11
N PRO A 441 18.30 43.86 -20.81
CA PRO A 441 19.66 43.77 -20.30
C PRO A 441 20.31 45.15 -20.43
N GLY A 442 20.09 46.04 -19.45
CA GLY A 442 20.54 47.43 -19.63
C GLY A 442 20.52 48.36 -18.42
N GLY A 443 20.33 47.87 -17.19
CA GLY A 443 20.42 48.69 -15.99
C GLY A 443 21.43 48.10 -15.00
N ASN A 444 22.56 48.79 -14.80
CA ASN A 444 23.54 48.51 -13.75
C ASN A 444 22.96 48.87 -12.38
N ASP A 445 21.97 48.13 -11.90
CA ASP A 445 21.48 48.22 -10.53
C ASP A 445 21.44 46.80 -9.95
N ASP A 446 22.27 46.56 -8.93
CA ASP A 446 22.41 45.28 -8.24
C ASP A 446 21.03 44.64 -7.94
N PRO A 447 20.79 43.39 -8.38
CA PRO A 447 19.54 42.68 -8.09
C PRO A 447 19.33 42.41 -6.58
N ASP A 448 20.37 42.56 -5.76
CA ASP A 448 20.32 42.36 -4.30
C ASP A 448 19.69 43.53 -3.52
N ASN A 449 19.48 44.70 -4.13
CA ASN A 449 19.08 45.93 -3.41
C ASN A 449 17.64 46.40 -3.67
N ARG A 450 16.78 45.57 -4.29
CA ARG A 450 15.37 45.89 -4.46
C ARG A 450 14.55 45.25 -3.34
N ASP A 451 14.23 46.06 -2.33
CA ASP A 451 13.44 45.65 -1.17
C ASP A 451 11.95 45.53 -1.53
N TYR A 452 11.59 44.44 -2.22
CA TYR A 452 10.20 44.04 -2.50
C TYR A 452 9.53 43.36 -1.29
N SER A 453 10.13 43.49 -0.11
CA SER A 453 9.69 42.84 1.13
C SER A 453 8.43 43.50 1.67
N SER A 454 7.43 42.68 1.99
CA SER A 454 6.47 42.99 3.04
C SER A 454 6.85 42.06 4.19
N PRO A 455 7.13 42.57 5.40
CA PRO A 455 7.50 41.72 6.53
C PRO A 455 6.47 40.63 6.81
N GLU A 456 5.18 40.93 6.63
CA GLU A 456 4.10 39.97 6.80
C GLU A 456 4.09 38.88 5.73
N PHE A 457 4.35 39.25 4.48
CA PHE A 457 4.40 38.29 3.37
C PHE A 457 5.66 37.42 3.41
N ASP A 458 6.80 38.01 3.76
CA ASP A 458 8.06 37.28 3.90
C ASP A 458 8.00 36.29 5.08
N HIS A 459 7.30 36.66 6.17
CA HIS A 459 7.00 35.73 7.25
C HIS A 459 6.13 34.56 6.77
N LEU A 460 5.07 34.82 6.00
CA LEU A 460 4.24 33.77 5.40
C LEU A 460 5.07 32.86 4.49
N GLU A 461 5.90 33.43 3.61
CA GLU A 461 6.73 32.65 2.70
C GLU A 461 7.75 31.79 3.46
N GLY A 462 8.35 32.34 4.53
CA GLY A 462 9.23 31.61 5.44
C GLY A 462 8.51 30.46 6.15
N SER A 463 7.32 30.70 6.70
CA SER A 463 6.50 29.66 7.34
C SER A 463 6.08 28.56 6.36
N LEU A 464 5.62 28.93 5.15
CA LEU A 464 5.29 27.96 4.09
C LEU A 464 6.50 27.10 3.72
N ARG A 465 7.67 27.72 3.57
CA ARG A 465 8.90 27.02 3.22
C ARG A 465 9.36 26.09 4.32
N ASN A 466 9.39 26.56 5.56
CA ASN A 466 9.77 25.73 6.71
C ASN A 466 8.80 24.56 6.85
N TYR A 467 7.50 24.78 6.68
CA TYR A 467 6.52 23.71 6.70
C TYR A 467 6.77 22.69 5.57
N LEU A 468 7.01 23.15 4.35
CA LEU A 468 7.32 22.30 3.19
C LEU A 468 8.67 21.57 3.30
N LEU A 469 9.58 21.99 4.19
CA LEU A 469 10.87 21.34 4.44
C LEU A 469 10.85 20.43 5.68
N GLU A 470 10.24 20.87 6.77
CA GLU A 470 10.26 20.19 8.08
C GLU A 470 9.05 19.26 8.27
N LYS A 471 7.86 19.73 7.91
CA LYS A 471 6.59 18.99 8.07
C LYS A 471 6.21 18.20 6.82
N ARG A 472 7.09 18.14 5.83
CA ARG A 472 6.92 17.32 4.61
C ARG A 472 6.87 15.83 4.90
N SER A 473 7.75 15.35 5.77
CA SER A 473 7.74 13.94 6.21
C SER A 473 6.40 13.59 6.88
N VAL A 474 5.86 14.52 7.65
CA VAL A 474 4.55 14.36 8.31
C VAL A 474 3.41 14.38 7.29
N SER A 475 3.34 15.37 6.41
CA SER A 475 2.25 15.49 5.43
C SER A 475 2.27 14.38 4.36
N LYS A 476 3.45 13.97 3.90
CA LYS A 476 3.62 13.03 2.77
C LYS A 476 3.83 11.58 3.19
N LEU A 477 4.65 11.33 4.22
CA LEU A 477 5.06 9.97 4.60
C LEU A 477 4.24 9.39 5.76
N LEU A 478 3.72 10.22 6.68
CA LEU A 478 2.95 9.74 7.84
C LEU A 478 1.67 8.98 7.44
N PRO A 479 0.86 9.42 6.46
CA PRO A 479 -0.31 8.65 6.02
C PRO A 479 0.08 7.25 5.52
N ALA A 480 1.16 7.16 4.75
CA ALA A 480 1.71 5.89 4.27
C ALA A 480 2.18 5.00 5.43
N LYS A 481 2.94 5.56 6.40
CA LYS A 481 3.36 4.87 7.62
C LYS A 481 2.16 4.33 8.40
N ASN A 482 1.15 5.17 8.66
CA ASN A 482 -0.04 4.78 9.42
C ASN A 482 -0.82 3.68 8.71
N TYR A 483 -0.98 3.77 7.38
CA TYR A 483 -1.62 2.72 6.59
C TYR A 483 -0.86 1.39 6.67
N LEU A 484 0.46 1.42 6.53
CA LEU A 484 1.31 0.23 6.64
C LEU A 484 1.25 -0.39 8.03
N ILE A 485 1.28 0.41 9.09
CA ILE A 485 1.16 -0.09 10.48
C ILE A 485 -0.16 -0.84 10.66
N LYS A 486 -1.27 -0.27 10.19
CA LYS A 486 -2.58 -0.92 10.25
C LYS A 486 -2.59 -2.22 9.45
N PHE A 487 -2.03 -2.20 8.24
CA PHE A 487 -1.94 -3.40 7.39
C PHE A 487 -1.12 -4.51 8.04
N TYR A 488 0.08 -4.21 8.52
CA TYR A 488 0.93 -5.21 9.17
C TYR A 488 0.32 -5.74 10.47
N SER A 489 -0.38 -4.89 11.22
CA SER A 489 -1.09 -5.31 12.43
C SER A 489 -2.21 -6.29 12.11
N ASP A 490 -3.08 -5.95 11.14
CA ASP A 490 -4.16 -6.82 10.67
C ASP A 490 -3.64 -8.16 10.11
N VAL A 491 -2.56 -8.13 9.32
CA VAL A 491 -1.94 -9.36 8.77
C VAL A 491 -1.35 -10.22 9.89
N LEU A 492 -0.72 -9.61 10.89
CA LEU A 492 -0.18 -10.32 12.04
C LEU A 492 -1.28 -11.01 12.84
N GLU A 493 -2.39 -10.32 13.10
CA GLU A 493 -3.56 -10.88 13.79
C GLU A 493 -4.18 -12.04 12.99
N LEU A 494 -4.43 -11.83 11.69
CA LEU A 494 -4.95 -12.87 10.80
C LEU A 494 -4.03 -14.10 10.76
N SER A 495 -2.72 -13.90 10.72
CA SER A 495 -1.73 -14.97 10.71
C SER A 495 -1.73 -15.76 12.02
N LYS A 496 -1.83 -15.09 13.17
CA LYS A 496 -1.92 -15.74 14.50
C LYS A 496 -3.17 -16.63 14.61
N ILE A 497 -4.31 -16.14 14.10
CA ILE A 497 -5.57 -16.91 14.10
C ILE A 497 -5.41 -18.19 13.28
N ASN A 498 -4.91 -18.05 12.05
CA ASN A 498 -4.74 -19.18 11.13
C ASN A 498 -3.71 -20.19 11.67
N LEU A 499 -2.61 -19.73 12.27
CA LEU A 499 -1.62 -20.60 12.89
C LEU A 499 -2.26 -21.48 13.98
N ASN A 500 -3.04 -20.89 14.89
CA ASN A 500 -3.71 -21.63 15.97
C ASN A 500 -4.68 -22.69 15.42
N ILE A 501 -5.42 -22.37 14.36
CA ILE A 501 -6.35 -23.30 13.72
C ILE A 501 -5.58 -24.45 13.05
N TYR A 502 -4.52 -24.14 12.30
CA TYR A 502 -3.70 -25.16 11.65
C TYR A 502 -2.97 -26.05 12.66
N GLU A 503 -2.51 -25.52 13.79
CA GLU A 503 -1.93 -26.33 14.88
C GLU A 503 -2.95 -27.32 15.47
N LYS A 504 -4.20 -26.88 15.66
CA LYS A 504 -5.29 -27.74 16.12
C LYS A 504 -5.64 -28.81 15.09
N GLU A 505 -5.81 -28.44 13.83
CA GLU A 505 -6.11 -29.38 12.74
C GLU A 505 -4.96 -30.39 12.56
N HIS A 506 -3.71 -29.94 12.60
CA HIS A 506 -2.54 -30.81 12.54
C HIS A 506 -2.51 -31.82 13.69
N SER A 507 -2.78 -31.36 14.92
CA SER A 507 -2.83 -32.24 16.09
C SER A 507 -3.95 -33.28 15.97
N GLN A 508 -5.13 -32.87 15.50
CA GLN A 508 -6.25 -33.79 15.25
C GLN A 508 -5.91 -34.83 14.19
N LYS A 509 -5.36 -34.41 13.04
CA LYS A 509 -4.98 -35.31 11.95
C LYS A 509 -3.86 -36.27 12.34
N THR A 510 -2.91 -35.81 13.17
CA THR A 510 -1.86 -36.67 13.72
C THR A 510 -2.44 -37.75 14.62
N ASN A 511 -3.43 -37.41 15.45
CA ASN A 511 -4.11 -38.39 16.30
C ASN A 511 -4.90 -39.40 15.46
N GLU A 512 -5.68 -38.95 14.47
CA GLU A 512 -6.39 -39.84 13.54
C GLU A 512 -5.42 -40.79 12.81
N LEU A 513 -4.26 -40.29 12.37
CA LEU A 513 -3.24 -41.11 11.73
C LEU A 513 -2.69 -42.19 12.68
N ASN A 514 -2.39 -41.81 13.92
CA ASN A 514 -1.89 -42.74 14.94
C ASN A 514 -2.93 -43.83 15.28
N ASP A 515 -4.22 -43.50 15.27
CA ASP A 515 -5.30 -44.45 15.53
C ASP A 515 -5.46 -45.47 14.39
N ILE A 516 -5.27 -45.03 13.13
CA ILE A 516 -5.40 -45.89 11.95
C ILE A 516 -4.14 -46.74 11.70
N ASN A 517 -2.95 -46.22 12.02
CA ASN A 517 -1.66 -46.87 11.76
C ASN A 517 -1.58 -48.35 12.24
N PRO A 518 -2.01 -48.74 13.47
CA PRO A 518 -1.92 -50.13 13.91
C PRO A 518 -2.83 -51.07 13.11
N SER A 519 -4.00 -50.59 12.67
CA SER A 519 -4.91 -51.39 11.83
C SER A 519 -4.33 -51.58 10.43
N PHE A 520 -3.69 -50.55 9.89
CA PHE A 520 -2.98 -50.63 8.63
C PHE A 520 -1.79 -51.60 8.69
N GLU A 521 -0.97 -51.56 9.75
CA GLU A 521 0.13 -52.51 9.94
C GLU A 521 -0.35 -53.95 10.04
N LYS A 522 -1.45 -54.20 10.76
CA LYS A 522 -2.06 -55.55 10.82
C LYS A 522 -2.50 -56.05 9.45
N LEU A 523 -3.16 -55.22 8.66
CA LEU A 523 -3.58 -55.56 7.30
C LEU A 523 -2.38 -55.83 6.39
N ARG A 524 -1.33 -55.01 6.50
CA ARG A 524 -0.09 -55.17 5.73
C ARG A 524 0.61 -56.49 6.08
N ASN A 525 0.72 -56.83 7.36
CA ASN A 525 1.32 -58.09 7.80
C ASN A 525 0.47 -59.29 7.35
N ALA A 526 -0.85 -59.23 7.53
CA ALA A 526 -1.75 -60.29 7.05
C ALA A 526 -1.66 -60.50 5.54
N SER A 527 -1.53 -59.42 4.76
CA SER A 527 -1.30 -59.51 3.31
C SER A 527 0.04 -60.16 2.97
N GLY A 528 1.09 -59.90 3.76
CA GLY A 528 2.38 -60.57 3.66
C GLY A 528 2.25 -62.08 3.93
N ASP A 529 1.61 -62.46 5.04
CA ASP A 529 1.39 -63.86 5.42
C ASP A 529 0.58 -64.63 4.37
N ILE A 530 -0.45 -63.99 3.79
CA ILE A 530 -1.24 -64.58 2.71
C ILE A 530 -0.38 -64.79 1.46
N SER A 531 0.47 -63.82 1.12
CA SER A 531 1.37 -63.93 -0.04
C SER A 531 2.38 -65.06 0.14
N GLU A 532 2.95 -65.23 1.34
CA GLU A 532 3.82 -66.37 1.64
C GLU A 532 3.08 -67.71 1.56
N LYS A 533 1.85 -67.79 2.07
CA LYS A 533 1.02 -69.00 1.95
C LYS A 533 0.73 -69.35 0.50
N ILE A 534 0.40 -68.35 -0.34
CA ILE A 534 0.18 -68.55 -1.78
C ILE A 534 1.44 -69.10 -2.43
N ASN A 535 2.61 -68.51 -2.17
CA ASN A 535 3.89 -69.00 -2.71
C ASN A 535 4.18 -70.45 -2.28
N LYS A 536 3.94 -70.78 -1.01
CA LYS A 536 4.13 -72.15 -0.51
C LYS A 536 3.19 -73.16 -1.17
N ILE A 537 1.93 -72.78 -1.42
CA ILE A 537 0.98 -73.64 -2.13
C ILE A 537 1.43 -73.83 -3.59
N ILE A 538 1.90 -72.76 -4.25
CA ILE A 538 2.43 -72.83 -5.61
C ILE A 538 3.61 -73.81 -5.67
N GLU A 539 4.58 -73.69 -4.78
CA GLU A 539 5.74 -74.58 -4.72
C GLU A 539 5.34 -76.04 -4.45
N THR A 540 4.45 -76.26 -3.48
CA THR A 540 3.98 -77.61 -3.12
C THR A 540 3.25 -78.26 -4.29
N THR A 541 2.29 -77.54 -4.89
CA THR A 541 1.52 -78.03 -6.04
C THR A 541 2.43 -78.28 -7.24
N SER A 542 3.40 -77.41 -7.49
CA SER A 542 4.38 -77.62 -8.58
C SER A 542 5.23 -78.87 -8.35
N SER A 543 5.63 -79.14 -7.10
CA SER A 543 6.38 -80.35 -6.75
C SER A 543 5.52 -81.60 -6.90
N GLU A 544 4.29 -81.57 -6.40
CA GLU A 544 3.34 -82.70 -6.52
C GLU A 544 3.02 -83.02 -7.97
N VAL A 545 2.77 -82.01 -8.80
CA VAL A 545 2.54 -82.21 -10.24
C VAL A 545 3.79 -82.76 -10.93
N TYR A 546 4.97 -82.27 -10.57
CA TYR A 546 6.24 -82.78 -11.10
C TYR A 546 6.47 -84.24 -10.71
N ASP A 547 6.29 -84.59 -9.44
CA ASP A 547 6.48 -85.94 -8.92
C ASP A 547 5.44 -86.90 -9.50
N HIS A 548 4.18 -86.48 -9.62
CA HIS A 548 3.12 -87.24 -10.27
C HIS A 548 3.43 -87.48 -11.75
N ALA A 549 3.82 -86.43 -12.49
CA ALA A 549 4.21 -86.58 -13.90
C ALA A 549 5.41 -87.50 -14.05
N LYS A 550 6.42 -87.39 -13.19
CA LYS A 550 7.60 -88.26 -13.18
C LYS A 550 7.23 -89.71 -12.87
N MET A 551 6.43 -89.95 -11.84
CA MET A 551 5.94 -91.28 -11.49
C MET A 551 5.11 -91.88 -12.62
N PHE A 552 4.21 -91.10 -13.22
CA PHE A 552 3.38 -91.55 -14.34
C PHE A 552 4.23 -91.92 -15.55
N ILE A 553 5.22 -91.09 -15.91
CA ILE A 553 6.15 -91.38 -17.01
C ILE A 553 6.96 -92.64 -16.70
N SER A 554 7.53 -92.75 -15.49
CA SER A 554 8.29 -93.94 -15.07
C SER A 554 7.43 -95.21 -15.07
N HIS A 555 6.23 -95.16 -14.49
CA HIS A 555 5.28 -96.27 -14.51
C HIS A 555 4.88 -96.65 -15.93
N THR A 556 4.67 -95.67 -16.82
CA THR A 556 4.35 -95.96 -18.22
C THR A 556 5.53 -96.64 -18.91
N ILE A 557 6.77 -96.17 -18.70
CA ILE A 557 8.00 -96.76 -19.25
C ILE A 557 8.19 -98.20 -18.76
N ASP A 558 8.05 -98.43 -17.45
CA ASP A 558 8.26 -99.75 -16.85
C ASP A 558 7.23 -100.78 -17.33
N ASN A 559 6.01 -100.33 -17.69
CA ASN A 559 4.94 -101.19 -18.20
C ASN A 559 4.86 -101.23 -19.74
N VAL A 560 5.83 -100.65 -20.47
CA VAL A 560 5.86 -100.75 -21.95
C VAL A 560 6.00 -102.21 -22.40
N ASP A 561 6.71 -103.04 -21.65
CA ASP A 561 6.95 -104.45 -21.97
C ASP A 561 5.67 -105.31 -21.84
N GLU A 562 4.66 -104.85 -21.08
CA GLU A 562 3.38 -105.56 -20.88
C GLU A 562 2.31 -105.19 -21.92
N ILE A 563 2.59 -104.25 -22.83
CA ILE A 563 1.65 -103.85 -23.87
C ILE A 563 1.58 -104.94 -24.93
N GLU A 564 0.54 -105.78 -24.87
CA GLU A 564 0.22 -106.74 -25.93
C GLU A 564 -0.13 -105.98 -27.22
N LEU A 565 0.82 -105.91 -28.16
CA LEU A 565 0.62 -105.26 -29.47
C LEU A 565 -0.45 -105.94 -30.35
N GLY A 566 -0.96 -107.12 -29.93
CA GLY A 566 -2.07 -107.82 -30.56
C GLY A 566 -1.77 -108.40 -31.94
N ILE A 567 -0.48 -108.53 -32.30
CA ILE A 567 -0.05 -109.01 -33.61
C ILE A 567 0.24 -110.51 -33.49
N PRO A 568 -0.54 -111.40 -34.13
CA PRO A 568 -0.30 -112.83 -34.08
C PRO A 568 0.96 -113.21 -34.89
N PHE A 569 1.85 -113.99 -34.29
CA PHE A 569 3.04 -114.52 -34.96
C PHE A 569 2.69 -115.79 -35.76
N ASN A 570 2.51 -115.64 -37.07
CA ASN A 570 2.08 -116.72 -37.96
C ASN A 570 3.25 -117.57 -38.53
N GLY A 571 4.36 -117.68 -37.80
CA GLY A 571 5.50 -118.53 -38.14
C GLY A 571 6.63 -117.86 -38.94
N TYR A 572 7.77 -118.55 -39.05
CA TYR A 572 9.04 -118.00 -39.55
C TYR A 572 9.01 -117.50 -41.02
N ALA A 573 8.09 -117.98 -41.85
CA ALA A 573 7.94 -117.49 -43.22
C ALA A 573 7.36 -116.06 -43.30
N SER A 574 6.71 -115.58 -42.24
CA SER A 574 6.05 -114.27 -42.18
C SER A 574 6.82 -113.24 -41.32
N ILE A 575 8.11 -113.47 -41.06
CA ILE A 575 8.94 -112.60 -40.19
C ILE A 575 8.97 -111.15 -40.68
N GLN A 576 9.08 -110.93 -42.00
CA GLN A 576 9.14 -109.58 -42.55
C GLN A 576 7.82 -108.83 -42.37
N ASP A 577 6.68 -109.51 -42.56
CA ASP A 577 5.34 -108.93 -42.37
C ASP A 577 5.05 -108.69 -40.88
N PHE A 578 5.46 -109.61 -40.00
CA PHE A 578 5.39 -109.42 -38.55
C PHE A 578 6.26 -108.24 -38.10
N ALA A 579 7.52 -108.15 -38.54
CA ALA A 579 8.41 -107.05 -38.20
C ALA A 579 7.88 -105.70 -38.68
N TYR A 580 7.35 -105.62 -39.91
CA TYR A 580 6.76 -104.41 -40.45
C TYR A 580 5.49 -103.99 -39.68
N LYS A 581 4.60 -104.93 -39.36
CA LYS A 581 3.38 -104.66 -38.58
C LYS A 581 3.71 -104.24 -37.14
N THR A 582 4.67 -104.89 -36.51
CA THR A 582 5.15 -104.55 -35.16
C THR A 582 5.79 -103.16 -35.14
N GLN A 583 6.65 -102.85 -36.11
CA GLN A 583 7.26 -101.52 -36.24
C GLN A 583 6.22 -100.42 -36.50
N THR A 584 5.26 -100.67 -37.39
CA THR A 584 4.18 -99.72 -37.70
C THR A 584 3.30 -99.47 -36.47
N ARG A 585 3.00 -100.53 -35.69
CA ARG A 585 2.19 -100.43 -34.47
C ARG A 585 2.92 -99.69 -33.34
N LEU A 586 4.22 -99.93 -33.19
CA LEU A 586 5.10 -99.18 -32.27
C LEU A 586 5.19 -97.69 -32.62
N GLN A 587 5.22 -97.34 -33.91
CA GLN A 587 5.22 -95.94 -34.34
C GLN A 587 3.87 -95.24 -34.15
N GLN A 588 2.76 -95.99 -34.10
CA GLN A 588 1.40 -95.46 -33.89
C GLN A 588 0.97 -95.38 -32.41
N LEU A 589 1.70 -96.00 -31.49
CA LEU A 589 1.42 -95.99 -30.04
C LEU A 589 1.18 -94.59 -29.44
N PRO A 590 2.00 -93.54 -29.72
CA PRO A 590 1.75 -92.20 -29.19
C PRO A 590 0.48 -91.52 -29.74
N THR A 591 -0.14 -92.05 -30.80
CA THR A 591 -1.35 -91.47 -31.42
C THR A 591 -2.65 -92.21 -31.07
N LEU A 592 -2.58 -93.38 -30.43
CA LEU A 592 -3.74 -94.26 -30.20
C LEU A 592 -4.30 -94.25 -28.77
N GLU A 593 -3.66 -93.55 -27.82
CA GLU A 593 -4.22 -93.32 -26.48
C GLU A 593 -4.61 -91.85 -26.23
N PRO A 594 -5.76 -91.38 -26.74
CA PRO A 594 -6.51 -90.33 -26.06
C PRO A 594 -7.16 -90.83 -24.77
N SER A 595 -7.27 -92.15 -24.58
CA SER A 595 -8.04 -92.78 -23.50
C SER A 595 -7.37 -92.78 -22.13
N VAL A 596 -6.08 -92.44 -22.05
CA VAL A 596 -5.36 -92.24 -20.78
C VAL A 596 -5.43 -90.77 -20.30
N MET A 597 -6.01 -89.86 -21.11
CA MET A 597 -6.52 -88.56 -20.62
C MET A 597 -7.94 -88.70 -20.03
N LYS A 598 -8.10 -89.54 -19.02
CA LYS A 598 -9.22 -89.40 -18.08
C LYS A 598 -8.64 -89.16 -16.69
N PHE A 599 -8.35 -87.89 -16.43
CA PHE A 599 -8.49 -87.29 -15.11
C PHE A 599 -9.74 -86.41 -15.12
#